data_AF-A0A8J6JDR1-F1
#
_entry.id   AF-A0A8J6JDR1-F1
#
_cell.length_a   1.000
_cell.length_b   1.000
_cell.length_c   1.000
_cell.angle_alpha   90.00
_cell.angle_beta   90.00
_cell.angle_gamma   90.00
#
_symmetry.space_group_name_H-M   'P 1'
#
loop_
_entity.id
_entity.type
_entity.pdbx_description
1 polymer ?
#
loop_
_entity_poly.entity_id
_entity_poly.type
_entity_poly.pdbx_seq_one_letter_code
_entity_poly.pdbx_strand_id
1 'polypeptide(L)'
;MERDRMRRETLDDDTLSLFCSQLSLMLQAGIGVEEGAALLAGDADEPGQRTLLAGLRAGLDRGEPLSQALEATGGFPDYLLRMVEIGQASGRLDQVLAALGRYYARQADTRRALRRAVAYPAVMAVLIAVIFLVLVARVLPVFQQVFVQLGVELSPVAAALLRFGSAGQAVTAAAAVVLALCALLLVWLLRAQTGAAALSGLFARTRAARALGRSWFASAMAMMLSSGVPLDEAMERTAGLLAGSPLAAPLADCRARMEQGEPFRKAVEQAGVLSGLSAGLLSAGERAGRTDQAMEELSQRCRQEADQALEQLLGRFEYALVAALCAAVALVLLSVMLPLLGVLSAVGG
;
A
#
# COMPACT_ATOMS: atom_id res chain seq x y z
N MET A 1 -24.23 -29.12 -7.64
CA MET A 1 -23.55 -27.95 -8.23
C MET A 1 -23.74 -26.72 -7.33
N GLU A 2 -23.39 -26.83 -6.04
CA GLU A 2 -23.68 -25.79 -5.04
C GLU A 2 -22.53 -25.67 -4.02
N ARG A 3 -21.30 -25.99 -4.46
CA ARG A 3 -20.05 -25.88 -3.68
C ARG A 3 -19.42 -24.47 -3.77
N ASP A 4 -20.17 -23.46 -4.21
CA ASP A 4 -19.58 -22.24 -4.80
C ASP A 4 -20.21 -20.90 -4.36
N ARG A 5 -20.84 -20.79 -3.16
CA ARG A 5 -21.50 -19.53 -2.76
C ARG A 5 -21.27 -18.92 -1.40
N MET A 6 -20.42 -19.48 -0.53
CA MET A 6 -19.94 -18.74 0.63
C MET A 6 -18.48 -19.07 0.88
N ARG A 7 -17.59 -18.45 0.09
CA ARG A 7 -16.22 -18.21 0.53
C ARG A 7 -16.36 -17.27 1.75
N ARG A 8 -16.54 -17.86 2.95
CA ARG A 8 -16.64 -17.12 4.21
C ARG A 8 -15.48 -16.13 4.23
N GLU A 9 -15.78 -14.84 4.37
CA GLU A 9 -14.76 -13.81 4.38
C GLU A 9 -13.76 -14.15 5.49
N THR A 10 -12.51 -14.41 5.08
CA THR A 10 -11.41 -14.60 6.01
C THR A 10 -11.29 -13.35 6.88
N LEU A 11 -11.09 -13.55 8.19
CA LEU A 11 -10.91 -12.44 9.13
C LEU A 11 -9.80 -11.50 8.66
N ASP A 12 -9.98 -10.20 8.93
CA ASP A 12 -8.98 -9.20 8.59
C ASP A 12 -7.69 -9.38 9.42
N ASP A 13 -6.55 -8.97 8.86
CA ASP A 13 -5.23 -9.13 9.48
C ASP A 13 -5.18 -8.48 10.88
N ASP A 14 -5.90 -7.37 11.08
CA ASP A 14 -6.04 -6.70 12.38
C ASP A 14 -6.74 -7.57 13.43
N THR A 15 -7.81 -8.26 13.02
CA THR A 15 -8.59 -9.12 13.93
C THR A 15 -7.80 -10.38 14.26
N LEU A 16 -7.13 -10.97 13.28
CA LEU A 16 -6.26 -12.13 13.47
C LEU A 16 -5.10 -11.80 14.41
N SER A 17 -4.47 -10.64 14.23
CA SER A 17 -3.41 -10.13 15.10
C SER A 17 -3.87 -10.00 16.55
N LEU A 18 -5.03 -9.37 16.76
CA LEU A 18 -5.59 -9.16 18.09
C LEU A 18 -5.94 -10.49 18.76
N PHE A 19 -6.65 -11.37 18.05
CA PHE A 19 -7.02 -12.70 18.51
C PHE A 19 -5.80 -13.52 18.96
N CYS A 20 -4.78 -13.63 18.10
CA CYS A 20 -3.58 -14.40 18.42
C CYS A 20 -2.79 -13.80 19.59
N SER A 21 -2.68 -12.47 19.66
CA SER A 21 -1.93 -11.79 20.72
C SER A 21 -2.63 -11.90 22.08
N GLN A 22 -3.95 -11.72 22.12
CA GLN A 22 -4.73 -11.83 23.35
C GLN A 22 -4.79 -13.28 23.84
N LEU A 23 -5.04 -14.25 22.96
CA LEU A 23 -5.04 -15.67 23.34
C LEU A 23 -3.65 -16.12 23.81
N SER A 24 -2.58 -15.64 23.19
CA SER A 24 -1.21 -15.87 23.66
C SER A 24 -0.98 -15.31 25.07
N LEU A 25 -1.44 -14.09 25.34
CA LEU A 25 -1.28 -13.46 26.66
C LEU A 25 -1.99 -14.26 27.74
N MET A 26 -3.20 -14.74 27.44
CA MET A 26 -4.00 -15.57 28.34
C MET A 26 -3.31 -16.91 28.63
N LEU A 27 -2.78 -17.57 27.61
CA LEU A 27 -2.03 -18.82 27.80
C LEU A 27 -0.77 -18.62 28.63
N GLN A 28 -0.05 -17.51 28.44
CA GLN A 28 1.11 -17.17 29.27
C GLN A 28 0.73 -16.87 30.73
N ALA A 29 -0.48 -16.35 30.96
CA ALA A 29 -1.05 -16.16 32.30
C ALA A 29 -1.60 -17.47 32.92
N GLY A 30 -1.50 -18.59 32.22
CA GLY A 30 -1.99 -19.89 32.66
C GLY A 30 -3.50 -20.11 32.45
N ILE A 31 -4.18 -19.22 31.73
CA ILE A 31 -5.59 -19.39 31.36
C ILE A 31 -5.65 -20.40 30.20
N GLY A 32 -6.48 -21.42 30.34
CA GLY A 32 -6.65 -22.46 29.31
C GLY A 32 -7.21 -21.91 28.00
N VAL A 33 -7.01 -22.64 26.90
CA VAL A 33 -7.48 -22.24 25.56
C VAL A 33 -9.00 -22.06 25.51
N GLU A 34 -9.75 -22.93 26.20
CA GLU A 34 -11.22 -22.89 26.26
C GLU A 34 -11.73 -21.60 26.93
N GLU A 35 -11.19 -21.29 28.12
CA GLU A 35 -11.55 -20.11 28.89
C GLU A 35 -11.09 -18.83 28.19
N GLY A 36 -9.89 -18.83 27.59
CA GLY A 36 -9.39 -17.71 26.79
C GLY A 36 -10.28 -17.44 25.58
N ALA A 37 -10.67 -18.48 24.83
CA ALA A 37 -11.57 -18.34 23.69
C ALA A 37 -12.96 -17.84 24.11
N ALA A 38 -13.48 -18.28 25.28
CA ALA A 38 -14.76 -17.82 25.81
C ALA A 38 -14.74 -16.33 26.19
N LEU A 39 -13.64 -15.85 26.79
CA LEU A 39 -13.46 -14.45 27.12
C LEU A 39 -13.39 -13.58 25.85
N LEU A 40 -12.65 -14.03 24.83
CA LEU A 40 -12.56 -13.34 23.54
C LEU A 40 -13.91 -13.29 22.80
N ALA A 41 -14.71 -14.36 22.88
CA ALA A 41 -16.04 -14.39 22.27
C ALA A 41 -17.00 -13.37 22.93
N GLY A 42 -16.84 -13.12 24.23
CA GLY A 42 -17.63 -12.12 24.97
C GLY A 42 -17.28 -10.67 24.61
N ASP A 43 -16.00 -10.41 24.34
CA ASP A 43 -15.45 -9.08 24.05
C ASP A 43 -15.58 -8.66 22.57
N ALA A 44 -15.91 -9.59 21.67
CA ALA A 44 -16.01 -9.27 20.24
C ALA A 44 -17.16 -8.29 19.94
N ASP A 45 -16.85 -7.19 19.24
CA ASP A 45 -17.82 -6.15 18.88
C ASP A 45 -18.64 -6.50 17.63
N GLU A 46 -18.01 -7.12 16.62
CA GLU A 46 -18.69 -7.41 15.36
C GLU A 46 -19.53 -8.70 15.42
N PRO A 47 -20.76 -8.68 14.86
CA PRO A 47 -21.64 -9.85 14.86
C PRO A 47 -21.06 -11.04 14.08
N GLY A 48 -20.25 -10.78 13.03
CA GLY A 48 -19.54 -11.82 12.28
C GLY A 48 -18.45 -12.51 13.12
N GLN A 49 -17.64 -11.72 13.83
CA GLN A 49 -16.60 -12.22 14.73
C GLN A 49 -17.18 -12.99 15.92
N ARG A 50 -18.25 -12.47 16.53
CA ARG A 50 -18.98 -13.17 17.60
C ARG A 50 -19.44 -14.55 17.17
N THR A 51 -19.99 -14.66 15.95
CA THR A 51 -20.49 -15.95 15.43
C THR A 51 -19.34 -16.94 15.21
N LEU A 52 -18.21 -16.47 14.68
CA LEU A 52 -17.01 -17.30 14.49
C LEU A 52 -16.42 -17.77 15.82
N LEU A 53 -16.27 -16.87 16.80
CA LEU A 53 -15.72 -17.21 18.11
C LEU A 53 -16.67 -18.07 18.95
N ALA A 54 -17.98 -17.91 18.80
CA ALA A 54 -18.96 -18.81 19.40
C ALA A 54 -18.87 -20.23 18.80
N GLY A 55 -18.65 -20.34 17.48
CA GLY A 55 -18.41 -21.62 16.81
C GLY A 55 -17.12 -22.28 17.27
N LEU A 56 -16.05 -21.49 17.44
CA LEU A 56 -14.78 -21.95 18.00
C LEU A 56 -14.97 -22.50 19.42
N ARG A 57 -15.65 -21.74 20.28
CA ARG A 57 -15.97 -22.15 21.65
C ARG A 57 -16.75 -23.46 21.68
N ALA A 58 -17.77 -23.61 20.84
CA ALA A 58 -18.56 -24.84 20.78
C ALA A 58 -17.73 -26.06 20.37
N GLY A 59 -16.72 -25.91 19.51
CA GLY A 59 -15.78 -26.98 19.18
C GLY A 59 -14.84 -27.31 20.35
N LEU A 60 -14.30 -26.29 21.00
CA LEU A 60 -13.44 -26.43 22.17
C LEU A 60 -14.16 -27.08 23.36
N ASP A 61 -15.41 -26.68 23.65
CA ASP A 61 -16.26 -27.27 24.69
C ASP A 61 -16.55 -28.77 24.45
N ARG A 62 -16.44 -29.24 23.19
CA ARG A 62 -16.53 -30.67 22.83
C ARG A 62 -15.20 -31.43 23.00
N GLY A 63 -14.14 -30.76 23.41
CA GLY A 63 -12.79 -31.32 23.54
C GLY A 63 -12.06 -31.45 22.20
N GLU A 64 -12.50 -30.75 21.16
CA GLU A 64 -11.77 -30.72 19.89
C GLU A 64 -10.46 -29.94 20.04
N PRO A 65 -9.36 -30.36 19.38
CA PRO A 65 -8.15 -29.57 19.38
C PRO A 65 -8.40 -28.22 18.70
N LEU A 66 -7.81 -27.15 19.25
CA LEU A 66 -7.93 -25.78 18.74
C LEU A 66 -7.76 -25.67 17.22
N SER A 67 -6.82 -26.38 16.60
CA SER A 67 -6.64 -26.37 15.14
C SER A 67 -7.90 -26.81 14.38
N GLN A 68 -8.55 -27.90 14.81
CA GLN A 68 -9.78 -28.41 14.20
C GLN A 68 -10.97 -27.49 14.48
N ALA A 69 -11.08 -26.97 15.70
CA ALA A 69 -12.13 -26.05 16.06
C ALA A 69 -12.04 -24.74 15.24
N LEU A 70 -10.82 -24.22 15.02
CA LEU A 70 -10.57 -23.07 14.14
C LEU A 70 -10.91 -23.39 12.68
N GLU A 71 -10.52 -24.56 12.18
CA GLU A 71 -10.81 -24.99 10.80
C GLU A 71 -12.32 -25.07 10.53
N ALA A 72 -13.09 -25.63 11.48
CA ALA A 72 -14.55 -25.77 11.36
C ALA A 72 -15.29 -24.43 11.22
N THR A 73 -14.76 -23.34 11.78
CA THR A 73 -15.35 -22.01 11.64
C THR A 73 -15.17 -21.44 10.22
N GLY A 74 -14.11 -21.82 9.50
CA GLY A 74 -13.82 -21.39 8.13
C GLY A 74 -13.48 -19.90 7.98
N GLY A 75 -13.18 -19.20 9.08
CA GLY A 75 -12.80 -17.77 9.08
C GLY A 75 -11.29 -17.52 9.16
N PHE A 76 -10.49 -18.56 9.42
CA PHE A 76 -9.05 -18.45 9.66
C PHE A 76 -8.22 -18.90 8.44
N PRO A 77 -7.10 -18.23 8.13
CA PRO A 77 -6.24 -18.64 7.02
C PRO A 77 -5.52 -19.97 7.27
N ASP A 78 -5.27 -20.76 6.22
CA ASP A 78 -4.61 -22.07 6.34
C ASP A 78 -3.23 -22.02 7.00
N TYR A 79 -2.49 -20.91 6.83
CA TYR A 79 -1.17 -20.75 7.47
C TYR A 79 -1.31 -20.71 9.00
N LEU A 80 -2.29 -19.97 9.51
CA LEU A 80 -2.58 -19.91 10.95
C LEU A 80 -2.97 -21.29 11.47
N LEU A 81 -3.87 -21.99 10.76
CA LEU A 81 -4.33 -23.33 11.15
C LEU A 81 -3.16 -24.32 11.30
N ARG A 82 -2.28 -24.38 10.30
CA ARG A 82 -1.09 -25.25 10.32
C ARG A 82 -0.12 -24.89 11.43
N MET A 83 0.10 -23.60 11.70
CA MET A 83 1.00 -23.19 12.77
C MET A 83 0.42 -23.55 14.14
N VAL A 84 -0.88 -23.32 14.35
CA VAL A 84 -1.56 -23.70 15.59
C VAL A 84 -1.48 -25.22 15.82
N GLU A 85 -1.69 -26.03 14.79
CA GLU A 85 -1.54 -27.49 14.87
C GLU A 85 -0.13 -27.90 15.33
N ILE A 86 0.91 -27.31 14.75
CA ILE A 86 2.31 -27.54 15.16
C ILE A 86 2.55 -27.07 16.60
N GLY A 87 2.01 -25.91 16.97
CA GLY A 87 2.13 -25.35 18.31
C GLY A 87 1.46 -26.23 19.37
N GLN A 88 0.28 -26.79 19.06
CA GLN A 88 -0.41 -27.74 19.93
C GLN A 88 0.35 -29.06 20.07
N ALA A 89 0.81 -29.64 18.97
CA ALA A 89 1.56 -30.91 18.99
C ALA A 89 2.90 -30.78 19.74
N SER A 90 3.53 -29.62 19.67
CA SER A 90 4.81 -29.33 20.35
C SER A 90 4.66 -28.76 21.77
N GLY A 91 3.43 -28.49 22.22
CA GLY A 91 3.17 -27.88 23.53
C GLY A 91 3.66 -26.43 23.67
N ARG A 92 3.90 -25.73 22.56
CA ARG A 92 4.43 -24.35 22.51
C ARG A 92 3.43 -23.38 21.87
N LEU A 93 2.14 -23.62 22.12
CA LEU A 93 1.04 -22.89 21.51
C LEU A 93 1.09 -21.38 21.83
N ASP A 94 1.47 -21.03 23.05
CA ASP A 94 1.70 -19.66 23.52
C ASP A 94 2.71 -18.92 22.63
N GLN A 95 3.86 -19.53 22.34
CA GLN A 95 4.93 -18.92 21.53
C GLN A 95 4.51 -18.78 20.07
N VAL A 96 3.82 -19.80 19.54
CA VAL A 96 3.31 -19.77 18.17
C VAL A 96 2.26 -18.68 17.99
N LEU A 97 1.31 -18.55 18.91
CA LEU A 97 0.30 -17.50 18.86
C LEU A 97 0.92 -16.10 19.00
N ALA A 98 1.92 -15.91 19.86
CA ALA A 98 2.66 -14.65 19.95
C ALA A 98 3.37 -14.29 18.63
N ALA A 99 3.94 -15.28 17.93
CA ALA A 99 4.57 -15.07 16.63
C ALA A 99 3.55 -14.72 15.55
N LEU A 100 2.41 -15.43 15.51
CA LEU A 100 1.31 -15.17 14.59
C LEU A 100 0.70 -13.78 14.81
N GLY A 101 0.53 -13.36 16.07
CA GLY A 101 0.07 -12.01 16.41
C GLY A 101 0.97 -10.93 15.81
N ARG A 102 2.29 -11.05 16.00
CA ARG A 102 3.27 -10.12 15.40
C ARG A 102 3.27 -10.16 13.87
N TYR A 103 3.12 -11.34 13.28
CA TYR A 103 3.06 -11.52 11.83
C TYR A 103 1.86 -10.79 11.22
N TYR A 104 0.66 -11.03 11.74
CA TYR A 104 -0.57 -10.40 11.24
C TYR A 104 -0.62 -8.90 11.56
N ALA A 105 -0.08 -8.44 12.70
CA ALA A 105 0.09 -7.02 12.99
C ALA A 105 0.93 -6.33 11.88
N ARG A 106 2.04 -6.97 11.48
CA ARG A 106 2.91 -6.43 10.44
C ARG A 106 2.23 -6.39 9.08
N GLN A 107 1.42 -7.40 8.78
CA GLN A 107 0.65 -7.47 7.53
C GLN A 107 -0.42 -6.37 7.49
N ALA A 108 -1.13 -6.16 8.60
CA ALA A 108 -2.12 -5.10 8.74
C ALA A 108 -1.50 -3.70 8.61
N ASP A 109 -0.37 -3.44 9.27
CA ASP A 109 0.35 -2.17 9.14
C ASP A 109 0.78 -1.89 7.71
N THR A 110 1.27 -2.91 7.02
CA THR A 110 1.66 -2.81 5.61
C THR A 110 0.46 -2.48 4.73
N ARG A 111 -0.67 -3.17 4.94
CA ARG A 111 -1.91 -2.95 4.21
C ARG A 111 -2.50 -1.55 4.48
N ARG A 112 -2.46 -1.09 5.73
CA ARG A 112 -2.84 0.27 6.14
C ARG A 112 -1.94 1.32 5.51
N ALA A 113 -0.62 1.12 5.53
CA ALA A 113 0.34 2.03 4.89
C ALA A 113 0.07 2.14 3.38
N LEU A 114 -0.16 1.01 2.70
CA LEU A 114 -0.52 0.99 1.28
C LEU A 114 -1.85 1.72 1.02
N ARG A 115 -2.87 1.44 1.86
CA ARG A 115 -4.18 2.11 1.75
C ARG A 115 -4.08 3.61 1.99
N ARG A 116 -3.26 4.06 2.94
CA ARG A 116 -3.01 5.49 3.22
C ARG A 116 -2.26 6.17 2.07
N ALA A 117 -1.22 5.53 1.54
CA ALA A 117 -0.45 6.02 0.40
C ALA A 117 -1.32 6.25 -0.85
N VAL A 118 -2.39 5.47 -0.97
CA VAL A 118 -3.37 5.52 -2.05
C VAL A 118 -4.54 6.49 -1.76
N ALA A 119 -5.07 6.47 -0.54
CA ALA A 119 -6.27 7.23 -0.17
C ALA A 119 -6.00 8.74 -0.16
N TYR A 120 -4.82 9.17 0.29
CA TYR A 120 -4.49 10.59 0.36
C TYR A 120 -4.47 11.28 -1.01
N PRO A 121 -3.77 10.75 -2.05
CA PRO A 121 -3.86 11.30 -3.41
C PRO A 121 -5.28 11.29 -4.00
N ALA A 122 -6.08 10.27 -3.71
CA ALA A 122 -7.46 10.18 -4.21
C ALA A 122 -8.35 11.32 -3.67
N VAL A 123 -8.28 11.62 -2.37
CA VAL A 123 -9.05 12.70 -1.76
C VAL A 123 -8.65 14.06 -2.35
N MET A 124 -7.34 14.30 -2.51
CA MET A 124 -6.83 15.54 -3.11
C MET A 124 -7.23 15.69 -4.58
N ALA A 125 -7.16 14.60 -5.36
CA ALA A 125 -7.60 14.61 -6.76
C ALA A 125 -9.09 14.96 -6.89
N VAL A 126 -9.95 14.40 -6.02
CA VAL A 126 -11.37 14.74 -5.99
C VAL A 126 -11.58 16.21 -5.63
N LEU A 127 -10.89 16.73 -4.62
CA LEU A 127 -11.00 18.13 -4.21
C LEU A 127 -10.60 19.09 -5.34
N ILE A 128 -9.48 18.83 -6.01
CA ILE A 128 -9.00 19.62 -7.16
C ILE A 128 -10.00 19.55 -8.31
N ALA A 129 -10.53 18.36 -8.62
CA ALA A 129 -11.52 18.20 -9.67
C ALA A 129 -12.81 18.99 -9.38
N VAL A 130 -13.27 18.99 -8.12
CA VAL A 130 -14.44 19.77 -7.69
C VAL A 130 -14.18 21.27 -7.82
N ILE A 131 -13.05 21.77 -7.32
CA ILE A 131 -12.69 23.20 -7.41
C ILE A 131 -12.63 23.62 -8.89
N PHE A 132 -11.96 22.83 -9.72
CA PHE A 132 -11.83 23.11 -11.14
C PHE A 132 -13.20 23.10 -11.85
N LEU A 133 -14.07 22.14 -11.54
CA LEU A 133 -15.41 22.05 -12.11
C LEU A 133 -16.27 23.26 -11.72
N VAL A 134 -16.20 23.71 -10.46
CA VAL A 134 -16.90 24.93 -10.01
C VAL A 134 -16.37 26.15 -10.76
N LEU A 135 -15.05 26.26 -10.92
CA LEU A 135 -14.40 27.36 -11.62
C LEU A 135 -14.89 27.43 -13.08
N VAL A 136 -14.87 26.32 -13.81
CA VAL A 136 -15.35 26.30 -15.20
C VAL A 136 -16.87 26.49 -15.29
N ALA A 137 -17.67 25.85 -14.44
CA ALA A 137 -19.12 25.87 -14.54
C ALA A 137 -19.77 27.18 -14.05
N ARG A 138 -19.14 27.89 -13.11
CA ARG A 138 -19.72 29.09 -12.49
C ARG A 138 -18.91 30.35 -12.76
N VAL A 139 -17.59 30.30 -12.72
CA VAL A 139 -16.75 31.51 -12.86
C VAL A 139 -16.65 31.92 -14.33
N LEU A 140 -16.39 30.97 -15.23
CA LEU A 140 -16.28 31.24 -16.67
C LEU A 140 -17.52 31.91 -17.30
N PRO A 141 -18.77 31.45 -17.09
CA PRO A 141 -19.95 32.09 -17.70
C PRO A 141 -20.22 33.49 -17.18
N VAL A 142 -19.89 33.78 -15.91
CA VAL A 142 -20.02 35.13 -15.35
C VAL A 142 -19.13 36.11 -16.13
N PHE A 143 -17.89 35.73 -16.43
CA PHE A 143 -17.01 36.54 -17.26
C PHE A 143 -17.56 36.71 -18.68
N GLN A 144 -18.10 35.66 -19.31
CA GLN A 144 -18.73 35.77 -20.63
C GLN A 144 -19.89 36.75 -20.66
N GLN A 145 -20.74 36.76 -19.63
CA GLN A 145 -21.85 37.71 -19.52
C GLN A 145 -21.37 39.15 -19.40
N VAL A 146 -20.33 39.39 -18.60
CA VAL A 146 -19.69 40.72 -18.47
C VAL A 146 -19.13 41.18 -19.83
N PHE A 147 -18.50 40.28 -20.61
CA PHE A 147 -18.00 40.63 -21.94
C PHE A 147 -19.10 41.02 -22.93
N VAL A 148 -20.23 40.30 -22.92
CA VAL A 148 -21.37 40.63 -23.79
C VAL A 148 -21.99 41.97 -23.40
N GLN A 149 -22.05 42.30 -22.11
CA GLN A 149 -22.57 43.58 -21.61
C GLN A 149 -21.67 44.78 -21.93
N LEU A 150 -20.35 44.57 -22.06
CA LEU A 150 -19.40 45.61 -22.45
C LEU A 150 -19.51 46.03 -23.93
N GLY A 151 -20.38 45.39 -24.72
CA GLY A 151 -20.84 45.92 -26.01
C GLY A 151 -19.77 46.03 -27.10
N VAL A 152 -18.67 45.29 -27.00
CA VAL A 152 -17.64 45.28 -28.06
C VAL A 152 -18.14 44.40 -29.21
N GLU A 153 -18.57 45.05 -30.29
CA GLU A 153 -18.73 44.34 -31.56
C GLU A 153 -17.43 43.63 -31.90
N LEU A 154 -17.54 42.32 -32.11
CA LEU A 154 -16.39 41.47 -32.34
C LEU A 154 -15.70 41.90 -33.63
N SER A 155 -14.60 42.64 -33.51
CA SER A 155 -13.62 42.76 -34.60
C SER A 155 -13.38 41.37 -35.20
N PRO A 156 -13.23 41.23 -36.53
CA PRO A 156 -13.02 39.92 -37.16
C PRO A 156 -11.83 39.13 -36.58
N VAL A 157 -10.84 39.82 -35.99
CA VAL A 157 -9.73 39.22 -35.24
C VAL A 157 -10.19 38.70 -33.86
N ALA A 158 -11.02 39.44 -33.15
CA ALA A 158 -11.65 39.00 -31.90
C ALA A 158 -12.63 37.84 -32.13
N ALA A 159 -13.38 37.83 -33.23
CA ALA A 159 -14.23 36.71 -33.63
C ALA A 159 -13.43 35.45 -34.02
N ALA A 160 -12.27 35.60 -34.68
CA ALA A 160 -11.38 34.48 -34.97
C ALA A 160 -10.72 33.90 -33.70
N LEU A 161 -10.27 34.76 -32.79
CA LEU A 161 -9.75 34.37 -31.47
C LEU A 161 -10.84 33.76 -30.58
N LEU A 162 -12.07 34.26 -30.64
CA LEU A 162 -13.23 33.67 -29.96
C LEU A 162 -13.72 32.40 -30.63
N ARG A 163 -13.47 32.14 -31.92
CA ARG A 163 -13.74 30.81 -32.53
C ARG A 163 -12.67 29.79 -32.14
N PHE A 164 -11.44 30.23 -31.94
CA PHE A 164 -10.39 29.45 -31.26
C PHE A 164 -10.72 29.22 -29.77
N GLY A 165 -11.36 30.21 -29.12
CA GLY A 165 -11.83 30.19 -27.73
C GLY A 165 -13.24 29.59 -27.51
N SER A 166 -14.06 29.41 -28.54
CA SER A 166 -15.37 28.73 -28.48
C SER A 166 -15.20 27.23 -28.68
N ALA A 167 -14.14 26.82 -29.39
CA ALA A 167 -13.52 25.52 -29.13
C ALA A 167 -13.00 25.45 -27.69
N GLY A 168 -12.68 26.56 -27.04
CA GLY A 168 -12.30 26.66 -25.62
C GLY A 168 -13.40 26.31 -24.62
N GLN A 169 -14.71 26.46 -24.89
CA GLN A 169 -15.73 25.87 -24.01
C GLN A 169 -15.77 24.34 -24.13
N ALA A 170 -15.66 23.81 -25.35
CA ALA A 170 -15.59 22.37 -25.58
C ALA A 170 -14.26 21.77 -25.08
N VAL A 171 -13.14 22.49 -25.19
CA VAL A 171 -11.80 22.07 -24.78
C VAL A 171 -11.59 22.24 -23.28
N THR A 172 -12.11 23.29 -22.63
CA THR A 172 -12.09 23.40 -21.15
C THR A 172 -13.06 22.42 -20.51
N ALA A 173 -14.24 22.18 -21.10
CA ALA A 173 -15.14 21.13 -20.67
C ALA A 173 -14.55 19.73 -20.93
N ALA A 174 -13.92 19.50 -22.09
CA ALA A 174 -13.22 18.25 -22.37
C ALA A 174 -12.02 18.04 -21.43
N ALA A 175 -11.25 19.09 -21.12
CA ALA A 175 -10.17 19.01 -20.13
C ALA A 175 -10.71 18.72 -18.73
N ALA A 176 -11.82 19.35 -18.32
CA ALA A 176 -12.50 19.06 -17.05
C ALA A 176 -13.04 17.62 -16.99
N VAL A 177 -13.63 17.14 -18.09
CA VAL A 177 -14.16 15.77 -18.21
C VAL A 177 -13.03 14.75 -18.23
N VAL A 178 -11.92 15.02 -18.92
CA VAL A 178 -10.73 14.17 -18.94
C VAL A 178 -10.06 14.12 -17.56
N LEU A 179 -9.93 15.25 -16.87
CA LEU A 179 -9.40 15.29 -15.49
C LEU A 179 -10.34 14.58 -14.51
N ALA A 180 -11.65 14.78 -14.63
CA ALA A 180 -12.65 14.08 -13.82
C ALA A 180 -12.66 12.57 -14.10
N LEU A 181 -12.55 12.15 -15.37
CA LEU A 181 -12.40 10.75 -15.78
C LEU A 181 -11.08 10.15 -15.26
N CYS A 182 -9.98 10.89 -15.31
CA CYS A 182 -8.70 10.47 -14.73
C CYS A 182 -8.80 10.32 -13.20
N ALA A 183 -9.47 11.24 -12.50
CA ALA A 183 -9.71 11.14 -11.07
C ALA A 183 -10.64 9.96 -10.73
N LEU A 184 -11.71 9.75 -11.51
CA LEU A 184 -12.63 8.61 -11.37
C LEU A 184 -11.93 7.27 -11.67
N LEU A 185 -11.13 7.21 -12.74
CA LEU A 185 -10.34 6.04 -13.11
C LEU A 185 -9.30 5.75 -12.04
N LEU A 186 -8.64 6.76 -11.49
CA LEU A 186 -7.70 6.62 -10.38
C LEU A 186 -8.42 6.08 -9.15
N VAL A 187 -9.54 6.68 -8.71
CA VAL A 187 -10.33 6.19 -7.57
C VAL A 187 -10.86 4.76 -7.80
N TRP A 188 -11.25 4.43 -9.04
CA TRP A 188 -11.70 3.10 -9.41
C TRP A 188 -10.56 2.07 -9.39
N LEU A 189 -9.38 2.39 -9.94
CA LEU A 189 -8.18 1.55 -9.87
C LEU A 189 -7.71 1.32 -8.43
N LEU A 190 -7.84 2.33 -7.58
CA LEU A 190 -7.46 2.29 -6.17
C LEU A 190 -8.48 1.51 -5.32
N ARG A 191 -9.74 1.40 -5.76
CA ARG A 191 -10.79 0.58 -5.12
C ARG A 191 -10.82 -0.85 -5.62
N ALA A 192 -10.47 -1.11 -6.88
CA ALA A 192 -10.46 -2.45 -7.44
C ALA A 192 -9.25 -3.24 -6.92
N GLN A 193 -9.48 -4.39 -6.27
CA GLN A 193 -8.40 -5.32 -5.84
C GLN A 193 -7.48 -5.75 -7.01
N THR A 194 -7.97 -5.66 -8.26
CA THR A 194 -7.23 -5.91 -9.50
C THR A 194 -6.46 -4.69 -10.05
N GLY A 195 -6.91 -3.48 -9.77
CA GLY A 195 -6.21 -2.24 -10.14
C GLY A 195 -4.91 -2.06 -9.35
N ALA A 196 -4.88 -2.55 -8.12
CA ALA A 196 -3.68 -2.65 -7.29
C ALA A 196 -2.58 -3.51 -7.94
N ALA A 197 -2.93 -4.52 -8.76
CA ALA A 197 -1.94 -5.36 -9.46
C ALA A 197 -1.35 -4.68 -10.71
N ALA A 198 -2.14 -3.88 -11.44
CA ALA A 198 -1.65 -3.09 -12.57
C ALA A 198 -0.81 -1.89 -12.09
N LEU A 199 -1.27 -1.22 -11.03
CA LEU A 199 -0.50 -0.19 -10.34
C LEU A 199 0.72 -0.76 -9.64
N SER A 200 0.68 -1.96 -9.08
CA SER A 200 1.87 -2.58 -8.49
C SER A 200 2.93 -2.87 -9.54
N GLY A 201 2.57 -3.23 -10.78
CA GLY A 201 3.52 -3.37 -11.88
C GLY A 201 4.21 -2.05 -12.27
N LEU A 202 3.47 -0.94 -12.30
CA LEU A 202 4.02 0.40 -12.58
C LEU A 202 4.84 0.92 -11.39
N PHE A 203 4.34 0.73 -10.17
CA PHE A 203 4.98 1.12 -8.92
C PHE A 203 6.23 0.29 -8.63
N ALA A 204 6.26 -1.00 -8.99
CA ALA A 204 7.40 -1.90 -8.84
C ALA A 204 8.67 -1.37 -9.52
N ARG A 205 8.54 -0.57 -10.59
CA ARG A 205 9.69 0.04 -11.27
C ARG A 205 10.28 1.25 -10.54
N THR A 206 9.54 1.84 -9.59
CA THR A 206 9.94 3.05 -8.87
C THR A 206 11.05 2.78 -7.84
N ARG A 207 11.77 3.84 -7.45
CA ARG A 207 12.81 3.74 -6.41
C ARG A 207 12.22 3.32 -5.05
N ALA A 208 11.01 3.77 -4.70
CA ALA A 208 10.40 3.42 -3.42
C ALA A 208 10.00 1.95 -3.35
N ALA A 209 9.50 1.35 -4.45
CA ALA A 209 9.18 -0.07 -4.45
C ALA A 209 10.43 -0.96 -4.28
N ARG A 210 11.56 -0.55 -4.85
CA ARG A 210 12.85 -1.21 -4.61
C ARG A 210 13.33 -1.01 -3.16
N ALA A 211 13.18 0.18 -2.60
CA ALA A 211 13.51 0.47 -1.20
C ALA A 211 12.65 -0.36 -0.23
N LEU A 212 11.35 -0.47 -0.48
CA LEU A 212 10.42 -1.34 0.26
C LEU A 212 10.81 -2.81 0.16
N GLY A 213 11.10 -3.30 -1.05
CA GLY A 213 11.59 -4.66 -1.25
C GLY A 213 12.85 -4.94 -0.43
N ARG A 214 13.80 -4.00 -0.41
CA ARG A 214 15.03 -4.11 0.39
C ARG A 214 14.73 -4.13 1.89
N SER A 215 13.78 -3.31 2.34
CA SER A 215 13.37 -3.29 3.75
C SER A 215 12.73 -4.61 4.17
N TRP A 216 11.86 -5.20 3.34
CA TRP A 216 11.26 -6.51 3.62
C TRP A 216 12.30 -7.62 3.60
N PHE A 217 13.20 -7.62 2.63
CA PHE A 217 14.33 -8.55 2.56
C PHE A 217 15.17 -8.47 3.84
N ALA A 218 15.66 -7.28 4.20
CA ALA A 218 16.51 -7.09 5.37
C ALA A 218 15.78 -7.44 6.68
N SER A 219 14.48 -7.09 6.81
CA SER A 219 13.67 -7.47 7.97
C SER A 219 13.43 -8.98 8.09
N ALA A 220 13.14 -9.66 6.98
CA ALA A 220 12.93 -11.11 6.98
C ALA A 220 14.24 -11.86 7.30
N MET A 221 15.34 -11.45 6.67
CA MET A 221 16.66 -12.01 6.96
C MET A 221 17.09 -11.76 8.41
N ALA A 222 16.90 -10.55 8.96
CA ALA A 222 17.22 -10.25 10.36
C ALA A 222 16.43 -11.14 11.33
N MET A 223 15.13 -11.29 11.08
CA MET A 223 14.25 -12.12 11.91
C MET A 223 14.64 -13.60 11.86
N MET A 224 14.94 -14.13 10.67
CA MET A 224 15.32 -15.54 10.51
C MET A 224 16.69 -15.82 11.13
N LEU A 225 17.68 -14.97 10.85
CA LEU A 225 19.04 -15.14 11.37
C LEU A 225 19.11 -14.98 12.89
N SER A 226 18.41 -13.99 13.46
CA SER A 226 18.30 -13.84 14.92
C SER A 226 17.57 -15.02 15.60
N SER A 227 16.69 -15.70 14.86
CA SER A 227 16.03 -16.93 15.33
C SER A 227 16.89 -18.19 15.14
N GLY A 228 18.13 -18.05 14.70
CA GLY A 228 19.08 -19.16 14.50
C GLY A 228 18.85 -19.97 13.22
N VAL A 229 18.02 -19.47 12.29
CA VAL A 229 17.83 -20.13 10.99
C VAL A 229 19.13 -20.01 10.18
N PRO A 230 19.63 -21.11 9.57
CA PRO A 230 20.80 -21.06 8.70
C PRO A 230 20.63 -20.07 7.54
N LEU A 231 21.72 -19.42 7.14
CA LEU A 231 21.72 -18.34 6.14
C LEU A 231 21.11 -18.76 4.80
N ASP A 232 21.44 -19.96 4.32
CA ASP A 232 20.97 -20.47 3.03
C ASP A 232 19.46 -20.73 3.06
N GLU A 233 18.94 -21.32 4.14
CA GLU A 233 17.50 -21.52 4.32
C GLU A 233 16.77 -20.17 4.48
N ALA A 234 17.33 -19.26 5.28
CA ALA A 234 16.75 -17.93 5.46
C ALA A 234 16.61 -17.18 4.14
N MET A 235 17.64 -17.28 3.28
CA MET A 235 17.62 -16.71 1.94
C MET A 235 16.56 -17.36 1.06
N GLU A 236 16.49 -18.70 1.01
CA GLU A 236 15.47 -19.41 0.22
C GLU A 236 14.04 -19.03 0.63
N ARG A 237 13.74 -19.01 1.92
CA ARG A 237 12.43 -18.62 2.46
C ARG A 237 12.10 -17.17 2.11
N THR A 238 13.06 -16.27 2.28
CA THR A 238 12.88 -14.84 1.99
C THR A 238 12.69 -14.56 0.51
N ALA A 239 13.40 -15.27 -0.38
CA ALA A 239 13.20 -15.16 -1.82
C ALA A 239 11.79 -15.61 -2.24
N GLY A 240 11.30 -16.71 -1.65
CA GLY A 240 9.92 -17.19 -1.89
C GLY A 240 8.86 -16.18 -1.44
N LEU A 241 9.06 -15.52 -0.29
CA LEU A 241 8.17 -14.47 0.22
C LEU A 241 8.12 -13.24 -0.68
N LEU A 242 9.22 -12.93 -1.36
CA LEU A 242 9.36 -11.77 -2.22
C LEU A 242 9.15 -12.09 -3.72
N ALA A 243 8.60 -13.26 -4.03
CA ALA A 243 8.24 -13.67 -5.38
C ALA A 243 7.18 -12.69 -5.95
N GLY A 244 7.53 -12.00 -7.04
CA GLY A 244 6.70 -10.96 -7.66
C GLY A 244 7.01 -9.52 -7.22
N SER A 245 7.95 -9.32 -6.29
CA SER A 245 8.49 -8.00 -5.97
C SER A 245 9.53 -7.56 -7.03
N PRO A 246 9.88 -6.26 -7.11
CA PRO A 246 10.97 -5.80 -7.98
C PRO A 246 12.35 -6.35 -7.60
N LEU A 247 12.47 -6.98 -6.42
CA LEU A 247 13.68 -7.68 -6.00
C LEU A 247 13.68 -9.18 -6.34
N ALA A 248 12.62 -9.73 -6.92
CA ALA A 248 12.56 -11.17 -7.21
C ALA A 248 13.72 -11.65 -8.09
N ALA A 249 14.02 -10.92 -9.18
CA ALA A 249 15.13 -11.26 -10.06
C ALA A 249 16.51 -11.09 -9.39
N PRO A 250 16.80 -9.96 -8.71
CA PRO A 250 18.00 -9.82 -7.87
C PRO A 250 18.17 -10.92 -6.81
N LEU A 251 17.11 -11.29 -6.10
CA LEU A 251 17.19 -12.32 -5.05
C LEU A 251 17.42 -13.71 -5.64
N ALA A 252 16.86 -14.00 -6.82
CA ALA A 252 17.14 -15.23 -7.55
C ALA A 252 18.61 -15.31 -8.01
N ASP A 253 19.17 -14.21 -8.53
CA ASP A 253 20.61 -14.14 -8.89
C ASP A 253 21.51 -14.30 -7.66
N CYS A 254 21.15 -13.64 -6.55
CA CYS A 254 21.87 -13.78 -5.27
C CYS A 254 21.90 -15.23 -4.79
N ARG A 255 20.76 -15.92 -4.81
CA ARG A 255 20.65 -17.33 -4.44
C ARG A 255 21.52 -18.21 -5.35
N ALA A 256 21.43 -18.02 -6.66
CA ALA A 256 22.21 -18.81 -7.61
C ALA A 256 23.74 -18.65 -7.40
N ARG A 257 24.20 -17.46 -7.01
CA ARG A 257 25.61 -17.20 -6.66
C ARG A 257 26.03 -17.88 -5.36
N MET A 258 25.16 -17.87 -4.35
CA MET A 258 25.41 -18.58 -3.08
C MET A 258 25.49 -20.09 -3.29
N GLU A 259 24.62 -20.65 -4.13
CA GLU A 259 24.67 -22.08 -4.53
C GLU A 259 25.98 -22.43 -5.27
N GLN A 260 26.59 -21.46 -5.97
CA GLN A 260 27.91 -21.59 -6.59
C GLN A 260 29.09 -21.44 -5.60
N GLY A 261 28.80 -21.23 -4.31
CA GLY A 261 29.80 -21.09 -3.25
C GLY A 261 30.34 -19.67 -3.07
N GLU A 262 29.71 -18.65 -3.68
CA GLU A 262 30.07 -17.26 -3.38
C GLU A 262 29.61 -16.88 -1.96
N PRO A 263 30.43 -16.15 -1.17
CA PRO A 263 30.05 -15.71 0.15
C PRO A 263 28.88 -14.71 0.07
N PHE A 264 27.94 -14.82 1.00
CA PHE A 264 26.70 -14.04 1.04
C PHE A 264 26.92 -12.53 0.85
N ARG A 265 27.88 -11.91 1.55
CA ARG A 265 28.23 -10.49 1.35
C ARG A 265 28.44 -10.10 -0.12
N LYS A 266 29.11 -10.96 -0.89
CA LYS A 266 29.48 -10.71 -2.28
C LYS A 266 28.29 -10.98 -3.20
N ALA A 267 27.55 -12.06 -2.94
CA ALA A 267 26.36 -12.42 -3.70
C ALA A 267 25.28 -11.32 -3.62
N VAL A 268 25.02 -10.78 -2.43
CA VAL A 268 24.00 -9.74 -2.19
C VAL A 268 24.38 -8.40 -2.83
N GLU A 269 25.68 -8.06 -2.85
CA GLU A 269 26.19 -6.85 -3.48
C GLU A 269 26.17 -6.95 -5.01
N GLN A 270 26.64 -8.08 -5.56
CA GLN A 270 26.70 -8.29 -7.01
C GLN A 270 25.32 -8.45 -7.65
N ALA A 271 24.38 -9.06 -6.94
CA ALA A 271 23.00 -9.13 -7.37
C ALA A 271 22.25 -7.78 -7.28
N GLY A 272 22.87 -6.75 -6.67
CA GLY A 272 22.29 -5.41 -6.53
C GLY A 272 21.17 -5.30 -5.48
N VAL A 273 21.04 -6.31 -4.61
CA VAL A 273 20.06 -6.33 -3.52
C VAL A 273 20.46 -5.29 -2.47
N LEU A 274 21.71 -5.31 -2.01
CA LEU A 274 22.30 -4.25 -1.19
C LEU A 274 23.44 -3.55 -1.96
N SER A 275 23.69 -2.29 -1.65
CA SER A 275 24.71 -1.50 -2.35
C SER A 275 25.39 -0.50 -1.43
N GLY A 276 26.67 -0.21 -1.68
CA GLY A 276 27.42 0.84 -0.98
C GLY A 276 27.57 0.55 0.51
N LEU A 277 27.16 1.49 1.36
CA LEU A 277 27.30 1.40 2.82
C LEU A 277 26.63 0.15 3.40
N SER A 278 25.46 -0.24 2.89
CA SER A 278 24.72 -1.42 3.37
C SER A 278 25.48 -2.74 3.10
N ALA A 279 26.09 -2.87 1.91
CA ALA A 279 26.95 -4.02 1.61
C ALA A 279 28.23 -4.03 2.46
N GLY A 280 28.77 -2.85 2.77
CA GLY A 280 29.90 -2.68 3.67
C GLY A 280 29.60 -3.12 5.11
N LEU A 281 28.44 -2.74 5.66
CA LEU A 281 28.00 -3.17 6.99
C LEU A 281 27.83 -4.68 7.08
N LEU A 282 27.21 -5.29 6.06
CA LEU A 282 27.08 -6.75 5.98
C LEU A 282 28.45 -7.43 5.93
N SER A 283 29.36 -6.91 5.09
CA SER A 283 30.72 -7.44 4.95
C SER A 283 31.50 -7.36 6.26
N ALA A 284 31.34 -6.28 7.03
CA ALA A 284 31.96 -6.13 8.34
C ALA A 284 31.38 -7.11 9.37
N GLY A 285 30.05 -7.25 9.39
CA GLY A 285 29.35 -8.20 10.27
C GLY A 285 29.72 -9.66 10.00
N GLU A 286 29.76 -10.06 8.73
CA GLU A 286 30.11 -11.42 8.33
C GLU A 286 31.56 -11.77 8.72
N ARG A 287 32.52 -10.85 8.53
CA ARG A 287 33.91 -11.03 8.97
C ARG A 287 34.04 -11.12 10.49
N ALA A 288 33.17 -10.42 11.22
CA ALA A 288 33.11 -10.46 12.68
C ALA A 288 32.32 -11.67 13.22
N GLY A 289 31.71 -12.49 12.36
CA GLY A 289 30.84 -13.59 12.75
C GLY A 289 29.51 -13.14 13.38
N ARG A 290 29.09 -11.90 13.13
CA ARG A 290 27.89 -11.25 13.69
C ARG A 290 26.94 -10.79 12.58
N THR A 291 26.61 -11.71 11.68
CA THR A 291 25.75 -11.45 10.51
C THR A 291 24.31 -11.13 10.93
N ASP A 292 23.85 -11.69 12.05
CA ASP A 292 22.58 -11.40 12.72
C ASP A 292 22.47 -9.92 13.12
N GLN A 293 23.46 -9.39 13.84
CA GLN A 293 23.48 -8.00 14.29
C GLN A 293 23.58 -7.03 13.10
N ALA A 294 24.44 -7.35 12.13
CA ALA A 294 24.55 -6.54 10.92
C ALA A 294 23.24 -6.51 10.13
N MET A 295 22.51 -7.63 10.05
CA MET A 295 21.23 -7.67 9.35
C MET A 295 20.13 -6.91 10.12
N GLU A 296 20.16 -6.88 11.45
CA GLU A 296 19.27 -6.06 12.27
C GLU A 296 19.47 -4.55 12.01
N GLU A 297 20.72 -4.08 11.99
CA GLU A 297 21.04 -2.69 11.64
C GLU A 297 20.65 -2.35 10.20
N LEU A 298 20.87 -3.28 9.27
CA LEU A 298 20.46 -3.16 7.87
C LEU A 298 18.93 -3.06 7.74
N SER A 299 18.20 -3.86 8.50
CA SER A 299 16.73 -3.83 8.54
C SER A 299 16.23 -2.44 8.97
N GLN A 300 16.81 -1.86 10.01
CA GLN A 300 16.45 -0.52 10.47
C GLN A 300 16.77 0.55 9.42
N ARG A 301 17.96 0.51 8.82
CA ARG A 301 18.35 1.47 7.77
C ARG A 301 17.49 1.35 6.53
N CYS A 302 17.28 0.15 6.01
CA CYS A 302 16.44 -0.06 4.83
C CYS A 302 14.98 0.32 5.09
N ARG A 303 14.46 0.18 6.33
CA ARG A 303 13.14 0.72 6.70
C ARG A 303 13.11 2.25 6.61
N GLN A 304 14.09 2.94 7.20
CA GLN A 304 14.18 4.39 7.11
C GLN A 304 14.30 4.89 5.66
N GLU A 305 15.10 4.21 4.82
CA GLU A 305 15.19 4.52 3.39
C GLU A 305 13.86 4.30 2.65
N ALA A 306 13.14 3.23 2.98
CA ALA A 306 11.83 2.96 2.40
C ALA A 306 10.79 4.02 2.79
N ASP A 307 10.76 4.41 4.06
CA ASP A 307 9.85 5.45 4.56
C ASP A 307 10.14 6.80 3.89
N GLN A 308 11.42 7.21 3.82
CA GLN A 308 11.82 8.43 3.12
C GLN A 308 11.49 8.38 1.62
N ALA A 309 11.71 7.24 0.97
CA ALA A 309 11.39 7.10 -0.45
C ALA A 309 9.87 7.18 -0.71
N LEU A 310 9.06 6.64 0.20
CA LEU A 310 7.61 6.77 0.18
C LEU A 310 7.17 8.22 0.37
N GLU A 311 7.70 8.91 1.38
CA GLU A 311 7.42 10.34 1.62
C GLU A 311 7.80 11.21 0.42
N GLN A 312 8.96 10.97 -0.19
CA GLN A 312 9.38 11.71 -1.39
C GLN A 312 8.51 11.43 -2.61
N LEU A 313 8.04 10.19 -2.80
CA LEU A 313 7.09 9.89 -3.87
C LEU A 313 5.77 10.60 -3.62
N LEU A 314 5.23 10.52 -2.40
CA LEU A 314 3.98 11.18 -2.02
C LEU A 314 4.08 12.70 -2.20
N GLY A 315 5.19 13.31 -1.76
CA GLY A 315 5.44 14.75 -1.95
C GLY A 315 5.52 15.14 -3.43
N ARG A 316 6.16 14.34 -4.30
CA ARG A 316 6.16 14.61 -5.75
C ARG A 316 4.76 14.61 -6.35
N PHE A 317 3.89 13.69 -5.92
CA PHE A 317 2.50 13.68 -6.35
C PHE A 317 1.74 14.93 -5.88
N GLU A 318 1.97 15.37 -4.65
CA GLU A 318 1.39 16.61 -4.12
C GLU A 318 1.80 17.83 -4.98
N TYR A 319 3.10 18.01 -5.24
CA TYR A 319 3.58 19.08 -6.09
C TYR A 319 3.04 19.00 -7.52
N ALA A 320 2.95 17.80 -8.11
CA ALA A 320 2.41 17.62 -9.45
C ALA A 320 0.91 18.00 -9.53
N LEU A 321 0.13 17.65 -8.50
CA LEU A 321 -1.28 18.00 -8.39
C LEU A 321 -1.48 19.52 -8.24
N VAL A 322 -0.68 20.17 -7.39
CA VAL A 322 -0.70 21.64 -7.23
C VAL A 322 -0.28 22.34 -8.52
N ALA A 323 0.78 21.86 -9.19
CA ALA A 323 1.22 22.40 -10.48
C ALA A 323 0.14 22.27 -11.56
N ALA A 324 -0.56 21.13 -11.62
CA ALA A 324 -1.67 20.92 -12.53
C ALA A 324 -2.83 21.88 -12.23
N LEU A 325 -3.19 22.09 -10.96
CA LEU A 325 -4.19 23.08 -10.56
C LEU A 325 -3.77 24.50 -10.97
N CYS A 326 -2.53 24.90 -10.70
CA CYS A 326 -2.01 26.21 -11.08
C CYS A 326 -2.04 26.41 -12.61
N ALA A 327 -1.64 25.40 -13.39
CA ALA A 327 -1.71 25.44 -14.84
C ALA A 327 -3.16 25.56 -15.34
N ALA A 328 -4.08 24.82 -14.71
CA ALA A 328 -5.50 24.85 -15.02
C ALA A 328 -6.13 26.22 -14.70
N VAL A 329 -5.81 26.81 -13.54
CA VAL A 329 -6.23 28.16 -13.17
C VAL A 329 -5.62 29.21 -14.10
N ALA A 330 -4.31 29.10 -14.42
CA ALA A 330 -3.64 29.99 -15.35
C ALA A 330 -4.26 29.95 -16.75
N LEU A 331 -4.63 28.76 -17.24
CA LEU A 331 -5.35 28.59 -18.50
C LEU A 331 -6.69 29.31 -18.48
N VAL A 332 -7.45 29.19 -17.39
CA VAL A 332 -8.74 29.88 -17.26
C VAL A 332 -8.55 31.39 -17.16
N LEU A 333 -7.60 31.86 -16.35
CA LEU A 333 -7.26 33.28 -16.26
C LEU A 333 -6.82 33.85 -17.60
N LEU A 334 -5.99 33.13 -18.37
CA LEU A 334 -5.58 33.53 -19.71
C LEU A 334 -6.78 33.63 -20.67
N SER A 335 -7.68 32.65 -20.60
CA SER A 335 -8.94 32.63 -21.37
C SER A 335 -9.84 33.84 -21.05
N VAL A 336 -9.76 34.39 -19.85
CA VAL A 336 -10.52 35.59 -19.43
C VAL A 336 -9.75 36.88 -19.72
N MET A 337 -8.44 36.92 -19.51
CA MET A 337 -7.63 38.13 -19.66
C MET A 337 -7.39 38.52 -21.13
N LEU A 338 -7.17 37.56 -22.03
CA LEU A 338 -6.93 37.84 -23.45
C LEU A 338 -8.08 38.63 -24.11
N PRO A 339 -9.37 38.28 -23.89
CA PRO A 339 -10.48 39.09 -24.38
C PRO A 339 -10.52 40.52 -23.80
N LEU A 340 -10.20 40.73 -22.52
CA LEU A 340 -10.17 42.08 -21.92
C LEU A 340 -9.12 42.98 -22.58
N LEU A 341 -7.94 42.44 -22.89
CA LEU A 341 -6.91 43.18 -23.63
C LEU A 341 -7.42 43.61 -25.01
N GLY A 342 -8.19 42.74 -25.68
CA GLY A 342 -8.85 43.07 -26.94
C GLY A 342 -9.85 44.23 -26.80
N VAL A 343 -10.67 44.23 -25.73
CA VAL A 343 -11.61 45.33 -25.43
C VAL A 343 -10.88 46.65 -25.18
N LEU A 344 -9.83 46.64 -24.34
CA LEU A 344 -9.06 47.85 -24.03
C LEU A 344 -8.36 48.43 -25.27
N SER A 345 -7.84 47.58 -26.17
CA SER A 345 -7.26 48.04 -27.44
C SER A 345 -8.29 48.62 -28.41
N ALA A 346 -9.56 48.17 -28.35
CA ALA A 346 -10.63 48.66 -29.21
C ALA A 346 -11.23 49.98 -28.72
N VAL A 347 -11.18 50.25 -27.41
CA VAL A 347 -11.68 51.50 -26.80
C VAL A 347 -10.62 52.62 -26.79
N GLY A 348 -9.33 52.27 -26.88
CA GLY A 348 -8.21 53.21 -26.90
C GLY A 348 -7.71 53.63 -28.29
N GLY A 349 -8.37 53.19 -29.37
CA GLY A 349 -8.03 53.50 -30.77
C GLY A 349 -9.09 54.32 -31.47
#